data_AF-W1XMA9-F1
#
_entry.id   AF-W1XMA9-F1
#
_cell.length_a   1.000
_cell.length_b   1.000
_cell.length_c   1.000
_cell.angle_alpha   90.00
_cell.angle_beta   90.00
_cell.angle_gamma   90.00
#
_symmetry.space_group_name_H-M   'P 1'
#
loop_
_entity.id
_entity.type
_entity.pdbx_description
1 polymer ?
#
loop_
_entity_poly.entity_id
_entity_poly.type
_entity_poly.pdbx_seq_one_letter_code
_entity_poly.pdbx_strand_id
1 'polypeptide(L)'
;DLYLQESVTEIIGDKKVKKVKTSNREVEADVVIIATGVRPNTEFLKNSNLEMLPNGAIIVDNYGKTSIEDVYSAGDCATITQIITGEKAYVPLATGANIHPQL
;
A
#
# COMPACT_ATOMS: atom_id res chain seq x y z
N ASP A 1 4.49 22.72 -14.60
CA ASP A 1 3.06 22.88 -14.26
C ASP A 1 2.63 21.89 -13.19
N LEU A 2 1.59 22.23 -12.45
CA LEU A 2 0.94 21.34 -11.49
C LEU A 2 -0.55 21.28 -11.86
N TYR A 3 -1.04 20.08 -12.14
CA TYR A 3 -2.44 19.85 -12.48
C TYR A 3 -3.12 19.14 -11.32
N LEU A 4 -4.13 19.79 -10.74
CA LEU A 4 -4.89 19.30 -9.57
C LEU A 4 -6.33 18.99 -9.98
N GLN A 5 -7.01 18.14 -9.23
CA GLN A 5 -8.40 17.73 -9.51
C GLN A 5 -8.59 17.13 -10.91
N GLU A 6 -7.55 16.47 -11.44
CA GLU A 6 -7.61 15.76 -12.71
C GLU A 6 -7.25 14.30 -12.49
N SER A 7 -8.06 13.39 -13.03
CA SER A 7 -7.76 11.97 -13.04
C SER A 7 -7.10 11.59 -14.36
N VAL A 8 -6.01 10.81 -14.31
CA VAL A 8 -5.44 10.18 -15.50
C VAL A 8 -6.39 9.10 -15.99
N THR A 9 -6.77 9.17 -17.27
CA THR A 9 -7.72 8.24 -17.90
C THR A 9 -7.05 7.31 -18.89
N GLU A 10 -5.95 7.74 -19.52
CA GLU A 10 -5.25 6.96 -20.54
C GLU A 10 -3.78 7.35 -20.64
N ILE A 11 -2.90 6.37 -20.87
CA ILE A 11 -1.50 6.60 -21.26
C ILE A 11 -1.42 6.31 -22.75
N ILE A 12 -1.20 7.35 -23.55
CA ILE A 12 -1.24 7.26 -25.02
C ILE A 12 0.17 7.02 -25.56
N GLY A 13 0.32 5.92 -26.28
CA GLY A 13 1.56 5.50 -26.91
C GLY A 13 1.39 4.16 -27.62
N ASP A 14 2.37 3.80 -28.43
CA ASP A 14 2.48 2.43 -28.97
C ASP A 14 3.58 1.71 -28.17
N LYS A 15 4.78 1.53 -28.73
CA LYS A 15 5.93 0.95 -28.01
C LYS A 15 6.51 1.85 -26.90
N LYS A 16 6.24 3.16 -26.98
CA LYS A 16 6.70 4.18 -26.02
C LYS A 16 5.56 5.16 -25.78
N VAL A 17 5.43 5.63 -24.55
CA VAL A 17 4.52 6.73 -24.21
C VAL A 17 4.87 7.98 -25.00
N LYS A 18 3.83 8.69 -25.43
CA LYS A 18 3.94 10.02 -26.05
C LYS A 18 3.15 11.06 -25.27
N LYS A 19 2.01 10.67 -24.69
CA LYS A 19 1.13 11.57 -23.93
C LYS A 19 0.43 10.85 -22.78
N VAL A 20 -0.05 11.64 -21.84
CA VAL A 20 -1.02 11.22 -20.82
C VAL A 20 -2.30 12.01 -21.04
N LYS A 21 -3.44 11.31 -21.12
CA LYS A 21 -4.76 11.92 -21.14
C LYS A 21 -5.32 11.95 -19.72
N THR A 22 -5.81 13.11 -19.33
CA THR A 22 -6.55 13.31 -18.09
C THR A 22 -8.04 13.52 -18.39
N SER A 23 -8.85 13.70 -17.35
CA SER A 23 -10.26 14.09 -17.50
C SER A 23 -10.44 15.42 -18.23
N ASN A 24 -9.40 16.28 -18.29
CA ASN A 24 -9.52 17.65 -18.77
C ASN A 24 -8.63 17.96 -19.99
N ARG A 25 -7.51 17.25 -20.18
CA ARG A 25 -6.51 17.59 -21.20
C ARG A 25 -5.62 16.42 -21.60
N GLU A 26 -4.75 16.65 -22.58
CA GLU A 26 -3.60 15.81 -22.89
C GLU A 26 -2.30 16.53 -22.53
N VAL A 27 -1.33 15.79 -22.00
CA VAL A 27 0.01 16.28 -21.64
C VAL A 27 1.04 15.43 -22.37
N GLU A 28 1.90 16.05 -23.18
CA GLU A 28 3.03 15.35 -23.82
C GLU A 28 4.00 14.83 -22.74
N ALA A 29 4.41 13.57 -22.86
CA ALA A 29 5.31 12.92 -21.92
C ALA A 29 6.09 11.79 -22.59
N ASP A 30 7.42 11.79 -22.41
CA ASP A 30 8.30 10.71 -22.85
C ASP A 30 8.51 9.60 -21.79
N VAL A 31 8.16 9.90 -20.53
CA VAL A 31 8.27 9.01 -19.36
C VAL A 31 7.07 9.28 -18.45
N VAL A 32 6.50 8.22 -17.88
CA VAL A 32 5.42 8.30 -16.88
C VAL A 32 5.84 7.54 -15.63
N ILE A 33 5.70 8.18 -14.47
CA ILE A 33 5.94 7.57 -13.16
C ILE A 33 4.58 7.36 -12.49
N ILE A 34 4.26 6.11 -12.15
CA ILE A 34 3.02 5.76 -11.44
C ILE A 34 3.31 5.72 -9.94
N ALA A 35 2.76 6.68 -9.20
CA ALA A 35 2.93 6.81 -7.76
C ALA A 35 1.58 7.02 -7.05
N THR A 36 0.57 6.22 -7.41
CA THR A 36 -0.83 6.37 -6.94
C THR A 36 -1.13 5.67 -5.61
N GLY A 37 -0.09 5.33 -4.84
CA GLY A 37 -0.19 4.59 -3.58
C GLY A 37 0.19 3.11 -3.70
N VAL A 38 0.24 2.43 -2.55
CA VAL A 38 0.64 1.03 -2.40
C VAL A 38 -0.40 0.26 -1.58
N ARG A 39 -0.41 -1.06 -1.74
CA ARG A 39 -1.28 -1.98 -0.98
C ARG A 39 -0.47 -3.19 -0.47
N PRO A 40 -0.85 -3.79 0.68
CA PRO A 40 -0.26 -5.02 1.16
C PRO A 40 -0.28 -6.13 0.10
N ASN A 41 0.83 -6.84 -0.06
CA ASN A 41 0.93 -7.96 -1.00
C ASN A 41 0.43 -9.27 -0.36
N THR A 42 -0.83 -9.30 0.05
CA THR A 42 -1.43 -10.36 0.87
C THR A 42 -2.67 -10.98 0.22
N GLU A 43 -2.88 -10.75 -1.08
CA GLU A 43 -4.06 -11.22 -1.80
C GLU A 43 -4.23 -12.74 -1.74
N PHE A 44 -3.13 -13.49 -1.75
CA PHE A 44 -3.12 -14.94 -1.63
C PHE A 44 -3.66 -15.46 -0.28
N LEU A 45 -3.79 -14.59 0.73
CA LEU A 45 -4.26 -14.92 2.08
C LEU A 45 -5.74 -14.58 2.30
N LYS A 46 -6.44 -13.99 1.33
CA LYS A 46 -7.84 -13.52 1.48
C LYS A 46 -8.83 -14.59 1.98
N ASN A 47 -8.57 -15.86 1.68
CA ASN A 47 -9.42 -16.99 2.08
C ASN A 47 -8.81 -17.81 3.24
N SER A 48 -7.79 -17.28 3.89
CA SER A 48 -7.24 -17.85 5.13
C SER A 48 -8.06 -17.40 6.34
N ASN A 49 -7.78 -17.99 7.49
CA ASN A 49 -8.37 -17.58 8.77
C ASN A 49 -7.58 -16.45 9.45
N LEU A 50 -6.70 -15.75 8.71
CA LEU A 50 -5.95 -14.61 9.25
C LEU A 50 -6.88 -13.42 9.46
N GLU A 51 -6.72 -12.76 10.60
CA GLU A 51 -7.33 -11.46 10.83
C GLU A 51 -6.58 -10.38 10.04
N MET A 52 -7.33 -9.62 9.24
CA MET A 52 -6.78 -8.64 8.31
C MET A 52 -7.65 -7.37 8.32
N LEU A 53 -7.03 -6.20 8.15
CA LEU A 53 -7.75 -4.96 7.88
C LEU A 53 -8.43 -5.02 6.49
N PRO A 54 -9.42 -4.15 6.20
CA PRO A 54 -10.12 -4.15 4.90
C PRO A 54 -9.21 -3.97 3.68
N ASN A 55 -8.04 -3.33 3.86
CA ASN A 55 -7.05 -3.14 2.81
C ASN A 55 -6.07 -4.33 2.64
N GLY A 56 -6.21 -5.38 3.45
CA GLY A 56 -5.39 -6.59 3.42
C GLY A 56 -4.15 -6.58 4.33
N ALA A 57 -3.95 -5.57 5.17
CA ALA A 57 -2.84 -5.60 6.14
C ALA A 57 -3.14 -6.64 7.23
N ILE A 58 -2.18 -7.52 7.51
CA ILE A 58 -2.29 -8.58 8.51
C ILE A 58 -2.25 -7.95 9.90
N ILE A 59 -3.26 -8.23 10.71
CA ILE A 59 -3.32 -7.74 12.07
C ILE A 59 -2.30 -8.51 12.91
N VAL A 60 -1.40 -7.78 13.58
CA VAL A 60 -0.41 -8.36 14.48
C VAL A 60 -0.45 -7.74 15.86
N ASP A 61 -0.01 -8.47 16.88
CA ASP A 61 0.28 -7.90 18.20
C ASP A 61 1.61 -7.12 18.22
N ASN A 62 2.04 -6.67 19.40
CA ASN A 62 3.28 -5.89 19.53
C ASN A 62 4.55 -6.72 19.26
N TYR A 63 4.44 -8.05 19.19
CA TYR A 63 5.53 -8.99 18.91
C TYR A 63 5.44 -9.56 17.49
N GLY A 64 4.58 -9.00 16.63
CA GLY A 64 4.38 -9.45 15.25
C GLY A 64 3.55 -10.74 15.10
N LYS A 65 2.93 -11.27 16.17
CA LYS A 65 2.10 -12.48 16.11
C LYS A 65 0.78 -12.18 15.42
N THR A 66 0.36 -13.07 14.53
CA THR A 66 -0.95 -13.01 13.87
C THR A 66 -2.03 -13.71 14.71
N SER A 67 -3.24 -13.81 14.19
CA SER A 67 -4.33 -14.59 14.80
C SER A 67 -4.12 -16.12 14.73
N ILE A 68 -3.13 -16.59 13.96
CA ILE A 68 -2.80 -18.01 13.83
C ILE A 68 -1.53 -18.30 14.63
N GLU A 69 -1.58 -19.35 15.45
CA GLU A 69 -0.43 -19.82 16.24
C GLU A 69 0.78 -20.09 15.35
N ASP A 70 1.96 -19.71 15.84
CA ASP A 70 3.25 -19.82 15.13
C ASP A 70 3.35 -19.10 13.78
N VAL A 71 2.38 -18.24 13.43
CA VAL A 71 2.40 -17.40 12.24
C VAL A 71 2.61 -15.94 12.63
N TYR A 72 3.60 -15.31 12.00
CA TYR A 72 4.01 -13.93 12.25
C TYR A 72 3.96 -13.11 10.96
N SER A 73 3.80 -11.80 11.10
CA SER A 73 3.86 -10.85 10.00
C SER A 73 4.67 -9.61 10.39
N ALA A 74 5.42 -9.08 9.42
CA ALA A 74 6.34 -7.97 9.61
C ALA A 74 6.46 -7.14 8.33
N GLY A 75 6.84 -5.87 8.44
CA GLY A 75 7.00 -5.00 7.28
C GLY A 75 5.68 -4.45 6.74
N ASP A 76 5.67 -4.09 5.46
CA ASP A 76 4.55 -3.42 4.79
C ASP A 76 3.33 -4.33 4.57
N CYS A 77 3.35 -5.57 5.04
CA CYS A 77 2.16 -6.42 5.10
C CYS A 77 1.51 -6.46 6.49
N ALA A 78 2.16 -5.92 7.52
CA ALA A 78 1.67 -5.94 8.90
C ALA A 78 1.04 -4.60 9.33
N THR A 79 0.17 -4.66 10.33
CA THR A 79 -0.29 -3.47 11.03
C THR A 79 0.71 -3.03 12.11
N ILE A 80 0.58 -1.78 12.54
CA ILE A 80 1.20 -1.28 13.77
C ILE A 80 0.11 -0.82 14.75
N THR A 81 0.42 -0.82 16.05
CA THR A 81 -0.45 -0.21 17.06
C THR A 81 -0.23 1.31 17.09
N GLN A 82 -1.28 2.10 16.85
CA GLN A 82 -1.23 3.55 17.04
C GLN A 82 -1.11 3.88 18.53
N ILE A 83 -0.05 4.60 18.90
CA ILE A 83 0.29 4.86 20.31
C ILE A 83 -0.78 5.70 21.04
N ILE A 84 -1.47 6.59 20.30
CA ILE A 84 -2.45 7.50 20.89
C ILE A 84 -3.81 6.81 21.06
N THR A 85 -4.29 6.09 20.04
CA THR A 85 -5.64 5.50 20.04
C THR A 85 -5.67 4.05 20.49
N GLY A 86 -4.53 3.35 20.47
CA GLY A 86 -4.45 1.90 20.69
C GLY A 86 -4.94 1.06 19.52
N GLU A 87 -5.40 1.67 18.42
CA GLU A 87 -5.97 0.96 17.27
C GLU A 87 -4.89 0.42 16.33
N LYS A 88 -5.25 -0.61 15.54
CA LYS A 88 -4.37 -1.15 14.50
C LYS A 88 -4.43 -0.27 13.25
N ALA A 89 -3.27 0.12 12.75
CA ALA A 89 -3.13 0.97 11.58
C ALA A 89 -2.18 0.36 10.53
N TYR A 90 -2.42 0.68 9.27
CA TYR A 90 -1.52 0.36 8.17
C TYR A 90 -0.61 1.55 7.85
N VAL A 91 0.68 1.43 8.18
CA VAL A 91 1.68 2.49 7.99
C VAL A 91 2.94 1.87 7.36
N PRO A 92 3.00 1.78 6.01
CA PRO A 92 4.10 1.14 5.29
C PRO A 92 5.32 2.07 5.24
N LEU A 93 6.05 2.14 6.35
CA LEU A 93 7.27 2.94 6.49
C LEU A 93 8.42 2.07 6.99
N ALA A 94 9.60 2.29 6.41
CA ALA A 94 10.81 1.52 6.70
C ALA A 94 11.13 1.41 8.20
N THR A 95 10.91 2.49 8.97
CA THR A 95 11.13 2.49 10.41
C THR A 95 10.28 1.44 11.11
N GLY A 96 8.95 1.45 10.88
CA GLY A 96 8.03 0.47 11.46
C GLY A 96 8.29 -0.94 10.94
N ALA A 97 8.61 -1.07 9.65
CA ALA A 97 8.94 -2.35 9.05
C ALA A 97 10.15 -3.03 9.71
N ASN A 98 11.17 -2.25 10.08
CA ASN A 98 12.37 -2.77 10.72
C ASN A 98 12.17 -3.03 12.22
N ILE A 99 11.57 -2.10 12.96
CA ILE A 99 11.62 -2.15 14.44
C ILE A 99 10.37 -2.73 15.10
N HIS A 100 9.20 -2.63 14.46
CA HIS A 100 7.94 -3.03 15.11
C HIS A 100 7.85 -4.53 15.43
N PRO A 101 8.38 -5.44 14.61
CA PRO A 101 8.40 -6.88 14.95
C PRO A 101 9.49 -7.27 15.96
N GLN A 102 10.34 -6.34 16.42
CA GLN A 102 11.51 -6.63 17.26
C GLN A 102 11.33 -6.29 18.75
N LEU A 103 10.20 -5.68 19.12
CA LEU A 103 9.83 -5.41 20.51
C LEU A 103 8.93 -6.52 21.04
#